data_AF-A0A553FK77-F1
#
_entry.id   AF-A0A553FK77-F1
#
_cell.length_a   1.000
_cell.length_b   1.000
_cell.length_c   1.000
_cell.angle_alpha   90.00
_cell.angle_beta   90.00
_cell.angle_gamma   90.00
#
_symmetry.space_group_name_H-M   'P 1'
#
loop_
_entity.id
_entity.type
_entity.pdbx_description
1 polymer ?
#
loop_
_entity_poly.entity_id
_entity_poly.type
_entity_poly.pdbx_seq_one_letter_code
_entity_poly.pdbx_strand_id
1 'polypeptide(L)'
;MSNNYQSLTDGISRYNQGHGSFSGPNIQTLSDALALTGDFISRLNDQLARVQDPQQARDLQKLRFDSVAWLKEWLSGSLDERRRISDFIQGRVPTGFPWEVVRPETSALAILYNFSPFQDTGATVASKRIREFGRSFDVIACSFLHKKKVDSTIEAIAEPYVNSKVFIPLNPSWASWKAFQAFVAQSNRVAENYLVQGRKYEFVYSRAMWAPSLYAGAWLKLNHPELPWVAEFSDPLSLDVEGLRAAEMCLVIDLVNDCLKRLLRDSRGYPWMISTSF
;
A
#
# COMPACT_ATOMS: atom_id res chain seq x y z
N MET A 1 14.96 10.34 30.22
CA MET A 1 14.98 9.94 28.80
C MET A 1 14.77 8.44 28.78
N SER A 2 13.54 8.00 28.56
CA SER A 2 13.20 6.58 28.37
C SER A 2 14.14 5.97 27.33
N ASN A 3 14.57 4.71 27.50
CA ASN A 3 15.48 4.04 26.57
C ASN A 3 14.83 3.89 25.19
N ASN A 4 14.99 4.91 24.34
CA ASN A 4 14.35 5.03 23.02
C ASN A 4 14.70 3.87 22.07
N TYR A 5 15.68 3.02 22.41
CA TYR A 5 16.18 1.94 21.56
C TYR A 5 16.29 0.60 22.32
N GLN A 6 15.62 0.45 23.47
CA GLN A 6 15.74 -0.73 24.34
C GLN A 6 15.49 -2.05 23.58
N SER A 7 14.48 -2.07 22.71
CA SER A 7 14.12 -3.29 21.99
C SER A 7 15.24 -3.77 21.06
N LEU A 8 15.99 -2.84 20.46
CA LEU A 8 17.16 -3.14 19.63
C LEU A 8 18.29 -3.71 20.48
N THR A 9 18.61 -3.07 21.61
CA THR A 9 19.70 -3.51 22.49
C THR A 9 19.40 -4.88 23.12
N ASP A 10 18.15 -5.11 23.51
CA ASP A 10 17.70 -6.40 24.05
C ASP A 10 17.74 -7.49 22.97
N GLY A 11 17.31 -7.16 21.75
CA GLY A 11 17.38 -8.06 20.60
C GLY A 11 18.81 -8.52 20.31
N ILE A 12 19.76 -7.59 20.27
CA ILE A 12 21.18 -7.90 20.08
C ILE A 12 21.71 -8.76 21.23
N SER A 13 21.35 -8.44 22.49
CA SER A 13 21.77 -9.22 23.65
C SER A 13 21.27 -10.67 23.59
N ARG A 14 19.99 -10.88 23.28
CA ARG A 14 19.40 -12.22 23.12
C ARG A 14 20.02 -12.99 21.96
N TYR A 15 20.30 -12.32 20.84
CA TYR A 15 21.03 -12.92 19.72
C TYR A 15 22.39 -13.46 20.18
N ASN A 16 23.14 -12.66 20.93
CA ASN A 16 24.47 -12.99 21.41
C ASN A 16 24.49 -14.13 22.45
N GLN A 17 23.39 -14.37 23.14
CA GLN A 17 23.27 -15.44 24.14
C GLN A 17 22.95 -16.81 23.53
N GLY A 18 22.32 -16.88 22.35
CA GLY A 18 21.79 -18.14 21.84
C GLY A 18 21.84 -18.38 20.33
N HIS A 19 22.19 -17.37 19.53
CA HIS A 19 22.05 -17.45 18.07
C HIS A 19 23.29 -17.05 17.27
N GLY A 20 24.25 -16.33 17.88
CA GLY A 20 25.49 -15.94 17.22
C GLY A 20 26.25 -14.87 17.99
N SER A 21 27.00 -14.04 17.27
CA SER A 21 27.62 -12.83 17.79
C SER A 21 27.38 -11.68 16.81
N PHE A 22 26.90 -10.57 17.35
CA PHE A 22 26.67 -9.32 16.64
C PHE A 22 27.06 -8.16 17.56
N SER A 23 27.80 -7.21 17.01
CA SER A 23 28.17 -5.98 17.69
C SER A 23 28.16 -4.85 16.67
N GLY A 24 27.97 -3.63 17.16
CA GLY A 24 28.02 -2.44 16.34
C GLY A 24 28.38 -1.22 17.16
N PRO A 25 28.40 -0.03 16.53
CA PRO A 25 28.77 1.20 17.22
C PRO A 25 27.81 1.49 18.38
N ASN A 26 28.32 2.18 19.40
CA ASN A 26 27.49 2.69 20.48
C ASN A 26 26.44 3.65 19.91
N ILE A 27 25.18 3.47 20.32
CA ILE A 27 24.08 4.31 19.85
C ILE A 27 24.17 5.67 20.56
N GLN A 28 24.53 6.72 19.82
CA GLN A 28 24.54 8.11 20.32
C GLN A 28 23.45 8.95 19.65
N THR A 29 23.10 8.61 18.42
CA THR A 29 22.12 9.32 17.60
C THR A 29 21.06 8.39 17.05
N LEU A 30 19.95 8.95 16.56
CA LEU A 30 18.95 8.18 15.79
C LEU A 30 19.59 7.52 14.57
N SER A 31 20.52 8.20 13.88
CA SER A 31 21.19 7.64 12.71
C SER A 31 21.98 6.38 13.05
N ASP A 32 22.62 6.34 14.22
CA ASP A 32 23.34 5.15 14.69
C ASP A 32 22.36 4.01 14.97
N ALA A 33 21.24 4.31 15.63
CA ALA A 33 20.19 3.32 15.93
C ALA A 33 19.60 2.72 14.64
N LEU A 34 19.30 3.56 13.65
CA LEU A 34 18.78 3.12 12.36
C LEU A 34 19.79 2.29 11.58
N ALA A 35 21.07 2.71 11.56
CA ALA A 35 22.14 1.98 10.91
C ALA A 35 22.31 0.59 11.54
N LEU A 36 22.43 0.54 12.87
CA LEU A 36 22.57 -0.69 13.63
C LEU A 36 21.35 -1.61 13.45
N THR A 37 20.14 -1.05 13.43
CA THR A 37 18.92 -1.80 13.15
C THR A 37 18.97 -2.43 11.76
N GLY A 38 19.34 -1.67 10.73
CA GLY A 38 19.45 -2.19 9.37
C GLY A 38 20.45 -3.34 9.27
N ASP A 39 21.65 -3.14 9.83
CA ASP A 39 22.73 -4.13 9.78
C ASP A 39 22.33 -5.41 10.56
N PHE A 40 21.67 -5.26 11.70
CA PHE A 40 21.20 -6.38 12.50
C PHE A 40 20.07 -7.16 11.84
N ILE A 41 19.11 -6.47 11.21
CA ILE A 41 18.01 -7.13 10.48
C ILE A 41 18.52 -7.86 9.25
N SER A 42 19.48 -7.28 8.51
CA SER A 42 20.16 -7.98 7.41
C SER A 42 20.84 -9.26 7.91
N ARG A 43 21.53 -9.22 9.05
CA ARG A 43 22.13 -10.41 9.68
C ARG A 43 21.08 -11.48 10.04
N LEU A 44 19.95 -11.09 10.62
CA LEU A 44 18.86 -12.01 10.95
C LEU A 44 18.22 -12.61 9.69
N ASN A 45 18.03 -11.82 8.64
CA ASN A 45 17.50 -12.30 7.36
C ASN A 45 18.42 -13.34 6.71
N ASP A 46 19.74 -13.11 6.70
CA ASP A 46 20.72 -14.08 6.20
C ASP A 46 20.68 -15.41 6.96
N GLN A 47 20.48 -15.35 8.29
CA GLN A 47 20.40 -16.54 9.13
C GLN A 47 19.07 -17.29 8.93
N LEU A 48 17.95 -16.55 8.86
CA LEU A 48 16.63 -17.10 8.54
C LEU A 48 16.58 -17.79 7.17
N ALA A 49 17.37 -17.33 6.20
CA ALA A 49 17.45 -17.97 4.89
C ALA A 49 18.17 -19.34 4.90
N ARG A 50 18.94 -19.63 5.96
CA ARG A 50 19.81 -20.83 6.05
C ARG A 50 19.35 -21.82 7.13
N VAL A 51 18.54 -21.37 8.08
CA VAL A 51 18.06 -22.21 9.20
C VAL A 51 17.13 -23.30 8.69
N GLN A 52 17.38 -24.54 9.14
CA GLN A 52 16.56 -25.70 8.78
C GLN A 52 15.64 -26.11 9.93
N ASP A 53 16.04 -25.85 11.18
CA ASP A 53 15.23 -26.17 12.35
C ASP A 53 14.03 -25.21 12.47
N PRO A 54 12.79 -25.72 12.45
CA PRO A 54 11.60 -24.87 12.51
C PRO A 54 11.47 -24.09 13.81
N GLN A 55 11.94 -24.62 14.94
CA GLN A 55 11.87 -23.93 16.22
C GLN A 55 12.83 -22.74 16.24
N GLN A 56 14.09 -22.97 15.85
CA GLN A 56 15.07 -21.91 15.70
C GLN A 56 14.63 -20.83 14.70
N ALA A 57 13.98 -21.22 13.59
CA ALA A 57 13.42 -20.27 12.63
C ALA A 57 12.36 -19.35 13.26
N ARG A 58 11.45 -19.92 14.07
CA ARG A 58 10.45 -19.15 14.81
C ARG A 58 11.08 -18.20 15.82
N ASP A 59 12.09 -18.66 16.55
CA ASP A 59 12.78 -17.86 17.56
C ASP A 59 13.52 -16.67 16.91
N LEU A 60 14.22 -16.91 15.80
CA LEU A 60 14.86 -15.85 15.00
C LEU A 60 13.85 -14.87 14.41
N GLN A 61 12.68 -15.35 13.96
CA GLN A 61 11.63 -14.49 13.45
C GLN A 61 11.02 -13.62 14.55
N LYS A 62 10.78 -14.19 15.74
CA LYS A 62 10.34 -13.43 16.90
C LYS A 62 11.38 -12.37 17.28
N LEU A 63 12.65 -12.75 17.31
CA LEU A 63 13.75 -11.84 17.59
C LEU A 63 13.81 -10.68 16.59
N ARG A 64 13.63 -10.98 15.30
CA ARG A 64 13.56 -9.98 14.22
C ARG A 64 12.45 -8.95 14.45
N PHE A 65 11.27 -9.40 14.88
CA PHE A 65 10.14 -8.52 15.17
C PHE A 65 10.33 -7.70 16.44
N ASP A 66 10.76 -8.33 17.53
CA ASP A 66 11.01 -7.65 18.81
C ASP A 66 12.06 -6.53 18.64
N SER A 67 13.11 -6.78 17.84
CA SER A 67 14.26 -5.88 17.73
C SER A 67 13.93 -4.53 17.08
N VAL A 68 12.89 -4.47 16.26
CA VAL A 68 12.47 -3.24 15.55
C VAL A 68 11.37 -2.48 16.28
N ALA A 69 10.81 -3.01 17.37
CA ALA A 69 9.62 -2.46 18.02
C ALA A 69 9.76 -0.98 18.42
N TRP A 70 10.98 -0.53 18.76
CA TRP A 70 11.28 0.86 19.07
C TRP A 70 10.92 1.85 17.95
N LEU A 71 10.91 1.41 16.68
CA LEU A 71 10.59 2.26 15.53
C LEU A 71 9.12 2.68 15.48
N LYS A 72 8.22 2.00 16.18
CA LYS A 72 6.78 2.26 16.10
C LYS A 72 6.43 3.71 16.47
N GLU A 73 7.03 4.22 17.54
CA GLU A 73 6.82 5.61 17.98
C GLU A 73 7.37 6.61 16.96
N TRP A 74 8.57 6.36 16.44
CA TRP A 74 9.22 7.22 15.46
C TRP A 74 8.48 7.26 14.12
N LEU A 75 8.00 6.12 13.63
CA LEU A 75 7.22 6.06 12.38
C LEU A 75 5.81 6.63 12.53
N SER A 76 5.31 6.77 13.76
CA SER A 76 4.03 7.44 14.06
C SER A 76 4.17 8.96 14.22
N GLY A 77 5.38 9.51 14.08
CA GLY A 77 5.68 10.93 14.14
C GLY A 77 5.20 11.71 12.91
N SER A 78 5.92 12.78 12.57
CA SER A 78 5.59 13.58 11.39
C SER A 78 5.71 12.78 10.09
N LEU A 79 4.93 13.14 9.07
CA LEU A 79 4.97 12.46 7.76
C LEU A 79 6.35 12.56 7.09
N ASP A 80 7.04 13.69 7.24
CA ASP A 80 8.39 13.90 6.71
C ASP A 80 9.42 12.99 7.40
N GLU A 81 9.33 12.90 8.72
CA GLU A 81 10.23 12.05 9.51
C GLU A 81 9.98 10.57 9.22
N ARG A 82 8.72 10.15 9.14
CA ARG A 82 8.36 8.79 8.72
C ARG A 82 8.96 8.46 7.36
N ARG A 83 8.84 9.37 6.37
CA ARG A 83 9.44 9.18 5.04
C ARG A 83 10.94 9.02 5.12
N ARG A 84 11.63 9.95 5.77
CA ARG A 84 13.09 9.95 5.93
C ARG A 84 13.60 8.67 6.62
N ILE A 85 12.94 8.23 7.69
CA ILE A 85 13.31 7.01 8.43
C ILE A 85 13.10 5.78 7.54
N SER A 86 11.95 5.72 6.85
CA SER A 86 11.64 4.62 5.96
C SER A 86 12.67 4.50 4.83
N ASP A 87 12.99 5.61 4.18
CA ASP A 87 14.01 5.66 3.12
C ASP A 87 15.39 5.22 3.62
N PHE A 88 15.78 5.66 4.82
CA PHE A 88 17.06 5.29 5.42
C PHE A 88 17.14 3.77 5.64
N ILE A 89 16.09 3.17 6.20
CA ILE A 89 16.01 1.73 6.44
C ILE A 89 16.04 0.98 5.10
N GLN A 90 15.25 1.41 4.12
CA GLN A 90 15.19 0.76 2.81
C GLN A 90 16.50 0.82 2.04
N GLY A 91 17.26 1.91 2.18
CA GLY A 91 18.59 2.03 1.61
C GLY A 91 19.59 1.01 2.16
N ARG A 92 19.34 0.44 3.35
CA ARG A 92 20.18 -0.56 4.00
C ARG A 92 19.61 -1.99 3.93
N VAL A 93 18.29 -2.10 4.04
CA VAL A 93 17.53 -3.35 4.02
C VAL A 93 16.46 -3.24 2.93
N PRO A 94 16.84 -3.40 1.65
CA PRO A 94 15.93 -3.20 0.53
C PRO A 94 14.80 -4.23 0.46
N THR A 95 14.97 -5.39 1.09
CA THR A 95 13.98 -6.47 1.14
C THR A 95 13.98 -7.16 2.49
N GLY A 96 12.80 -7.57 2.96
CA GLY A 96 12.66 -8.40 4.16
C GLY A 96 12.79 -7.63 5.48
N PHE A 97 12.65 -6.30 5.45
CA PHE A 97 12.48 -5.55 6.69
C PHE A 97 11.07 -5.80 7.25
N PRO A 98 10.90 -6.05 8.56
CA PRO A 98 9.62 -6.42 9.16
C PRO A 98 8.70 -5.20 9.39
N TRP A 99 8.29 -4.54 8.30
CA TRP A 99 7.43 -3.36 8.36
C TRP A 99 6.10 -3.62 9.09
N GLU A 100 5.58 -4.85 9.03
CA GLU A 100 4.29 -5.25 9.60
C GLU A 100 4.14 -5.02 11.10
N VAL A 101 5.25 -4.94 11.85
CA VAL A 101 5.20 -4.70 13.31
C VAL A 101 5.43 -3.23 13.69
N VAL A 102 5.88 -2.39 12.74
CA VAL A 102 6.27 -0.99 13.01
C VAL A 102 5.42 0.04 12.27
N ARG A 103 4.67 -0.36 11.23
CA ARG A 103 3.78 0.56 10.52
C ARG A 103 2.71 1.12 11.46
N PRO A 104 2.45 2.44 11.42
CA PRO A 104 1.29 3.03 12.08
C PRO A 104 -0.03 2.43 11.59
N GLU A 105 -1.07 2.57 12.41
CA GLU A 105 -2.43 2.17 12.05
C GLU A 105 -2.89 2.78 10.71
N THR A 106 -3.73 2.04 9.99
CA THR A 106 -4.23 2.51 8.69
C THR A 106 -5.09 3.77 8.86
N SER A 107 -4.83 4.78 8.04
CA SER A 107 -5.62 6.02 7.99
C SER A 107 -6.19 6.33 6.61
N ALA A 108 -5.79 5.61 5.55
CA ALA A 108 -6.27 5.88 4.20
C ALA A 108 -6.57 4.59 3.42
N LEU A 109 -7.47 4.70 2.44
CA LEU A 109 -7.78 3.64 1.49
C LEU A 109 -7.31 4.05 0.10
N ALA A 110 -6.57 3.19 -0.58
CA ALA A 110 -6.22 3.38 -1.98
C ALA A 110 -6.94 2.34 -2.86
N ILE A 111 -7.67 2.81 -3.86
CA ILE A 111 -8.22 1.95 -4.91
C ILE A 111 -7.41 2.22 -6.18
N LEU A 112 -6.59 1.25 -6.57
CA LEU A 112 -5.58 1.40 -7.60
C LEU A 112 -5.65 0.21 -8.54
N TYR A 113 -6.18 0.38 -9.75
CA TYR A 113 -6.35 -0.71 -10.70
C TYR A 113 -5.05 -1.49 -10.90
N ASN A 114 -3.93 -0.79 -10.93
CA ASN A 114 -2.61 -1.36 -11.08
C ASN A 114 -1.68 -0.87 -9.98
N PHE A 115 -1.01 -1.79 -9.30
CA PHE A 115 -0.22 -1.52 -8.10
C PHE A 115 0.94 -2.52 -7.96
N SER A 116 1.87 -2.25 -7.02
CA SER A 116 2.97 -3.16 -6.72
C SER A 116 2.45 -4.55 -6.33
N PRO A 117 3.10 -5.65 -6.74
CA PRO A 117 4.51 -5.72 -7.16
C PRO A 117 4.73 -5.85 -8.68
N PHE A 118 3.77 -5.46 -9.52
CA PHE A 118 3.89 -5.69 -10.96
C PHE A 118 4.85 -4.71 -11.65
N GLN A 119 5.67 -5.24 -12.57
CA GLN A 119 6.70 -4.50 -13.29
C GLN A 119 6.11 -3.60 -14.37
N ASP A 120 5.68 -2.40 -13.97
CA ASP A 120 5.26 -1.35 -14.90
C ASP A 120 5.27 0.06 -14.29
N THR A 121 5.19 1.06 -15.16
CA THR A 121 5.18 2.48 -14.81
C THR A 121 4.02 2.88 -13.91
N GLY A 122 2.81 2.37 -14.17
CA GLY A 122 1.62 2.63 -13.37
C GLY A 122 1.77 2.14 -11.93
N ALA A 123 2.22 0.90 -11.73
CA ALA A 123 2.51 0.34 -10.42
C ALA A 123 3.62 1.14 -9.71
N THR A 124 4.71 1.45 -10.42
CA THR A 124 5.84 2.22 -9.86
C THR A 124 5.42 3.61 -9.41
N VAL A 125 4.69 4.36 -10.25
CA VAL A 125 4.19 5.69 -9.90
C VAL A 125 3.21 5.62 -8.75
N ALA A 126 2.30 4.64 -8.74
CA ALA A 126 1.36 4.46 -7.65
C ALA A 126 2.08 4.19 -6.31
N SER A 127 3.10 3.33 -6.30
CA SER A 127 3.92 3.09 -5.12
C SER A 127 4.63 4.35 -4.63
N LYS A 128 5.21 5.13 -5.56
CA LYS A 128 5.83 6.42 -5.22
C LYS A 128 4.82 7.41 -4.62
N ARG A 129 3.59 7.46 -5.14
CA ARG A 129 2.53 8.32 -4.59
C ARG A 129 2.15 7.92 -3.18
N ILE A 130 1.98 6.62 -2.91
CA ILE A 130 1.73 6.11 -1.56
C ILE A 130 2.86 6.51 -0.59
N ARG A 131 4.12 6.40 -1.02
CA ARG A 131 5.28 6.91 -0.26
C ARG A 131 5.20 8.42 -0.02
N GLU A 132 4.87 9.22 -1.04
CA GLU A 132 4.76 10.67 -0.92
C GLU A 132 3.68 11.10 0.09
N PHE A 133 2.53 10.41 0.13
CA PHE A 133 1.53 10.65 1.18
C PHE A 133 2.09 10.42 2.58
N GLY A 134 2.98 9.45 2.75
CA GLY A 134 3.54 9.07 4.06
C GLY A 134 2.51 8.49 5.04
N ARG A 135 1.28 8.22 4.59
CA ARG A 135 0.20 7.65 5.41
C ARG A 135 0.24 6.12 5.34
N SER A 136 -0.41 5.47 6.29
CA SER A 136 -0.64 4.01 6.21
C SER A 136 -1.92 3.75 5.42
N PHE A 137 -1.81 2.90 4.41
CA PHE A 137 -2.88 2.57 3.48
C PHE A 137 -3.31 1.12 3.59
N ASP A 138 -4.61 0.92 3.41
CA ASP A 138 -5.12 -0.30 2.81
C ASP A 138 -5.23 -0.11 1.31
N VAL A 139 -4.91 -1.14 0.53
CA VAL A 139 -4.86 -1.06 -0.93
C VAL A 139 -5.74 -2.12 -1.57
N ILE A 140 -6.63 -1.70 -2.46
CA ILE A 140 -7.44 -2.56 -3.32
C ILE A 140 -6.95 -2.39 -4.75
N ALA A 141 -6.50 -3.48 -5.38
CA ALA A 141 -5.95 -3.44 -6.74
C ALA A 141 -6.45 -4.59 -7.63
N CYS A 142 -6.26 -4.51 -8.94
CA CYS A 142 -6.52 -5.65 -9.84
C CYS A 142 -5.28 -6.54 -9.90
N SER A 143 -5.47 -7.86 -9.96
CA SER A 143 -4.35 -8.78 -10.19
C SER A 143 -3.84 -8.66 -11.63
N PHE A 144 -2.53 -8.56 -11.81
CA PHE A 144 -1.84 -8.64 -13.10
C PHE A 144 -0.90 -9.85 -13.21
N LEU A 145 -1.04 -10.85 -12.31
CA LEU A 145 -0.10 -11.98 -12.18
C LEU A 145 0.17 -12.75 -13.48
N HIS A 146 -0.81 -12.80 -14.40
CA HIS A 146 -0.68 -13.49 -15.70
C HIS A 146 -0.40 -12.55 -16.89
N LYS A 147 -0.19 -11.25 -16.62
CA LYS A 147 0.01 -10.21 -17.64
C LYS A 147 1.30 -9.44 -17.46
N LYS A 148 1.85 -9.40 -16.24
CA LYS A 148 3.05 -8.66 -15.91
C LYS A 148 3.98 -9.49 -15.05
N LYS A 149 5.28 -9.25 -15.20
CA LYS A 149 6.30 -9.80 -14.30
C LYS A 149 6.14 -9.17 -12.92
N VAL A 150 6.53 -9.92 -11.90
CA VAL A 150 6.65 -9.43 -10.54
C VAL A 150 8.06 -8.88 -10.34
N ASP A 151 8.16 -7.70 -9.73
CA ASP A 151 9.41 -7.05 -9.36
C ASP A 151 9.32 -6.60 -7.89
N SER A 152 10.07 -7.28 -7.02
CA SER A 152 10.08 -6.99 -5.59
C SER A 152 10.64 -5.61 -5.25
N THR A 153 11.44 -5.01 -6.14
CA THR A 153 11.98 -3.66 -5.91
C THR A 153 10.88 -2.58 -6.01
N ILE A 154 9.81 -2.84 -6.76
CA ILE A 154 8.64 -1.96 -6.84
C ILE A 154 7.78 -2.07 -5.58
N GLU A 155 7.70 -3.27 -5.00
CA GLU A 155 7.02 -3.49 -3.72
C GLU A 155 7.68 -2.69 -2.61
N ALA A 156 9.01 -2.74 -2.55
CA ALA A 156 9.80 -2.05 -1.53
C ALA A 156 9.37 -0.58 -1.42
N ILE A 157 9.18 0.15 -2.53
CA ILE A 157 8.80 1.57 -2.51
C ILE A 157 7.59 1.88 -1.60
N ALA A 158 6.56 1.03 -1.62
CA ALA A 158 5.31 1.27 -0.88
C ALA A 158 5.18 0.44 0.40
N GLU A 159 6.02 -0.57 0.60
CA GLU A 159 5.97 -1.52 1.72
C GLU A 159 5.88 -0.86 3.12
N PRO A 160 6.58 0.26 3.43
CA PRO A 160 6.48 0.94 4.73
C PRO A 160 5.13 1.64 4.97
N TYR A 161 4.27 1.68 3.96
CA TYR A 161 3.05 2.48 3.95
C TYR A 161 1.81 1.64 3.64
N VAL A 162 1.95 0.34 3.35
CA VAL A 162 0.83 -0.54 3.01
C VAL A 162 0.61 -1.55 4.14
N ASN A 163 -0.48 -1.40 4.88
CA ASN A 163 -0.86 -2.30 5.96
C ASN A 163 -1.60 -3.53 5.46
N SER A 164 -2.50 -3.35 4.50
CA SER A 164 -3.13 -4.47 3.81
C SER A 164 -3.23 -4.19 2.33
N LYS A 165 -3.16 -5.27 1.55
CA LYS A 165 -3.32 -5.23 0.09
C LYS A 165 -4.13 -6.42 -0.36
N VAL A 166 -5.12 -6.16 -1.20
CA VAL A 166 -5.95 -7.18 -1.81
C VAL A 166 -5.97 -7.01 -3.32
N PHE A 167 -5.76 -8.11 -4.03
CA PHE A 167 -5.89 -8.15 -5.47
C PHE A 167 -7.21 -8.77 -5.86
N ILE A 168 -8.05 -7.99 -6.53
CA ILE A 168 -9.26 -8.44 -7.19
C ILE A 168 -8.86 -9.42 -8.31
N PRO A 169 -9.33 -10.67 -8.30
CA PRO A 169 -8.90 -11.73 -9.23
C PRO A 169 -9.65 -11.62 -10.56
N LEU A 170 -9.52 -10.48 -11.23
CA LEU A 170 -10.06 -10.22 -12.55
C LEU A 170 -8.95 -10.24 -13.59
N ASN A 171 -9.30 -10.63 -14.82
CA ASN A 171 -8.42 -10.40 -15.97
C ASN A 171 -8.38 -8.90 -16.25
N PRO A 172 -7.20 -8.25 -16.16
CA PRO A 172 -7.13 -6.84 -16.41
C PRO A 172 -7.40 -6.54 -17.88
N SER A 173 -8.04 -5.40 -18.13
CA SER A 173 -8.37 -4.91 -19.46
C SER A 173 -8.03 -3.43 -19.55
N TRP A 174 -7.72 -2.97 -20.76
CA TRP A 174 -7.37 -1.59 -21.06
C TRP A 174 -8.47 -0.82 -21.78
N ALA A 175 -9.46 -1.53 -22.35
CA ALA A 175 -10.50 -0.93 -23.20
C ALA A 175 -11.89 -1.56 -23.03
N SER A 176 -12.06 -2.58 -22.18
CA SER A 176 -13.36 -3.24 -22.01
C SER A 176 -14.17 -2.60 -20.88
N TRP A 177 -15.27 -1.95 -21.24
CA TRP A 177 -16.21 -1.41 -20.26
C TRP A 177 -16.74 -2.47 -19.27
N LYS A 178 -17.05 -3.67 -19.77
CA LYS A 178 -17.50 -4.79 -18.93
C LYS A 178 -16.47 -5.15 -17.85
N ALA A 179 -15.18 -5.16 -18.22
CA ALA A 179 -14.10 -5.40 -17.26
C ALA A 179 -13.94 -4.25 -16.26
N PHE A 180 -14.16 -3.01 -16.71
CA PHE A 180 -14.12 -1.83 -15.83
C PHE A 180 -15.24 -1.89 -14.79
N GLN A 181 -16.47 -2.14 -15.22
CA GLN A 181 -17.64 -2.32 -14.34
C GLN A 181 -17.39 -3.43 -13.31
N ALA A 182 -16.84 -4.57 -13.75
CA ALA A 182 -16.53 -5.68 -12.85
C ALA A 182 -15.52 -5.28 -11.77
N PHE A 183 -14.46 -4.55 -12.13
CA PHE A 183 -13.48 -4.06 -11.14
C PHE A 183 -14.11 -3.05 -10.19
N VAL A 184 -14.89 -2.09 -10.69
CA VAL A 184 -15.58 -1.09 -9.87
C VAL A 184 -16.49 -1.76 -8.84
N ALA A 185 -17.35 -2.68 -9.27
CA ALA A 185 -18.27 -3.37 -8.38
C ALA A 185 -17.55 -4.23 -7.33
N GLN A 186 -16.51 -4.97 -7.72
CA GLN A 186 -15.79 -5.85 -6.79
C GLN A 186 -14.90 -5.07 -5.81
N SER A 187 -14.21 -4.04 -6.27
CA SER A 187 -13.39 -3.18 -5.40
C SER A 187 -14.25 -2.43 -4.38
N ASN A 188 -15.40 -1.89 -4.80
CA ASN A 188 -16.33 -1.24 -3.88
C ASN A 188 -16.89 -2.22 -2.86
N ARG A 189 -17.25 -3.46 -3.24
CA ARG A 189 -17.67 -4.47 -2.26
C ARG A 189 -16.61 -4.72 -1.18
N VAL A 190 -15.34 -4.75 -1.55
CA VAL A 190 -14.25 -4.90 -0.58
C VAL A 190 -14.12 -3.66 0.32
N ALA A 191 -14.19 -2.46 -0.27
CA ALA A 191 -14.18 -1.21 0.49
C ALA A 191 -15.35 -1.13 1.50
N GLU A 192 -16.56 -1.46 1.07
CA GLU A 192 -17.75 -1.52 1.95
C GLU A 192 -17.54 -2.51 3.10
N ASN A 193 -17.01 -3.70 2.82
CA ASN A 193 -16.73 -4.69 3.86
C ASN A 193 -15.73 -4.16 4.89
N TYR A 194 -14.71 -3.39 4.46
CA TYR A 194 -13.79 -2.73 5.37
C TYR A 194 -14.48 -1.70 6.27
N LEU A 195 -15.35 -0.87 5.70
CA LEU A 195 -16.11 0.13 6.45
C LEU A 195 -17.06 -0.54 7.46
N VAL A 196 -17.77 -1.60 7.07
CA VAL A 196 -18.65 -2.40 7.94
C VAL A 196 -17.89 -3.07 9.07
N GLN A 197 -16.64 -3.50 8.82
CA GLN A 197 -15.74 -4.03 9.85
C GLN A 197 -15.16 -2.96 10.79
N GLY A 198 -15.57 -1.69 10.62
CA GLY A 198 -15.17 -0.58 11.48
C GLY A 198 -13.85 0.08 11.10
N ARG A 199 -13.28 -0.22 9.92
CA ARG A 199 -12.13 0.54 9.42
C ARG A 199 -12.56 1.99 9.18
N LYS A 200 -11.75 2.92 9.68
CA LYS A 200 -11.97 4.36 9.53
C LYS A 200 -10.88 4.93 8.65
N TYR A 201 -11.28 5.61 7.58
CA TYR A 201 -10.36 6.27 6.67
C TYR A 201 -10.56 7.78 6.72
N GLU A 202 -9.47 8.52 6.75
CA GLU A 202 -9.45 9.97 6.61
C GLU A 202 -9.75 10.40 5.17
N PHE A 203 -9.37 9.58 4.18
CA PHE A 203 -9.66 9.80 2.77
C PHE A 203 -9.48 8.52 1.94
N VAL A 204 -10.03 8.56 0.73
CA VAL A 204 -9.81 7.58 -0.33
C VAL A 204 -8.93 8.20 -1.40
N TYR A 205 -7.99 7.44 -1.93
CA TYR A 205 -7.13 7.82 -3.02
C TYR A 205 -7.36 6.91 -4.23
N SER A 206 -7.49 7.50 -5.43
CA SER A 206 -7.45 6.77 -6.69
C SER A 206 -6.81 7.59 -7.80
N ARG A 207 -6.36 6.92 -8.88
CA ARG A 207 -5.63 7.57 -9.97
C ARG A 207 -5.97 7.09 -11.38
N ALA A 208 -5.79 7.98 -12.35
CA ALA A 208 -6.01 7.81 -13.79
C ALA A 208 -4.93 6.96 -14.50
N MET A 209 -4.51 5.83 -13.94
CA MET A 209 -3.67 4.85 -14.64
C MET A 209 -3.85 3.47 -14.00
N TRP A 210 -4.96 2.78 -14.23
CA TRP A 210 -5.93 3.00 -15.32
C TRP A 210 -7.27 3.53 -14.81
N ALA A 211 -8.10 4.03 -15.73
CA ALA A 211 -9.41 4.64 -15.47
C ALA A 211 -10.34 3.89 -14.49
N PRO A 212 -10.37 2.53 -14.42
CA PRO A 212 -11.22 1.82 -13.46
C PRO A 212 -11.03 2.25 -12.00
N SER A 213 -9.82 2.67 -11.62
CA SER A 213 -9.54 3.18 -10.27
C SER A 213 -10.34 4.44 -9.96
N LEU A 214 -10.45 5.36 -10.93
CA LEU A 214 -11.22 6.60 -10.77
C LEU A 214 -12.71 6.30 -10.66
N TYR A 215 -13.25 5.44 -11.51
CA TYR A 215 -14.65 5.03 -11.42
C TYR A 215 -14.96 4.36 -10.09
N ALA A 216 -14.03 3.55 -9.56
CA ALA A 216 -14.19 2.90 -8.27
C ALA A 216 -14.16 3.89 -7.10
N GLY A 217 -13.20 4.83 -7.10
CA GLY A 217 -13.13 5.89 -6.08
C GLY A 217 -14.34 6.82 -6.11
N ALA A 218 -14.80 7.18 -7.31
CA ALA A 218 -15.99 8.01 -7.48
C ALA A 218 -17.27 7.29 -7.00
N TRP A 219 -17.43 6.00 -7.33
CA TRP A 219 -18.53 5.18 -6.82
C TRP A 219 -18.55 5.17 -5.29
N LEU A 220 -17.40 4.95 -4.65
CA LEU A 220 -17.31 4.94 -3.19
C LEU A 220 -17.69 6.31 -2.60
N LYS A 221 -17.17 7.39 -3.19
CA LYS A 221 -17.48 8.77 -2.77
C LYS A 221 -18.98 9.11 -2.88
N LEU A 222 -19.65 8.63 -3.91
CA LEU A 222 -21.10 8.86 -4.09
C LEU A 222 -21.92 8.14 -3.02
N ASN A 223 -21.46 6.98 -2.53
CA ASN A 223 -22.15 6.22 -1.49
C ASN A 223 -21.75 6.67 -0.07
N HIS A 224 -20.55 7.25 0.09
CA HIS A 224 -20.00 7.78 1.35
C HIS A 224 -19.58 9.25 1.16
N PRO A 225 -20.54 10.18 1.05
CA PRO A 225 -20.26 11.58 0.74
C PRO A 225 -19.46 12.30 1.83
N GLU A 226 -19.43 11.77 3.05
CA GLU A 226 -18.59 12.25 4.15
C GLU A 226 -17.11 11.90 4.00
N LEU A 227 -16.79 10.83 3.26
CA LEU A 227 -15.42 10.36 3.09
C LEU A 227 -14.71 11.20 2.01
N PRO A 228 -13.65 11.96 2.33
CA PRO A 228 -12.92 12.74 1.33
C PRO A 228 -12.32 11.84 0.24
N TRP A 229 -12.31 12.31 -1.01
CA TRP A 229 -11.74 11.58 -2.14
C TRP A 229 -10.68 12.43 -2.85
N VAL A 230 -9.48 11.87 -2.95
CA VAL A 230 -8.36 12.41 -3.72
C VAL A 230 -8.27 11.65 -5.04
N ALA A 231 -8.58 12.34 -6.14
CA ALA A 231 -8.48 11.82 -7.49
C ALA A 231 -7.23 12.39 -8.19
N GLU A 232 -6.25 11.56 -8.49
CA GLU A 232 -5.07 11.97 -9.27
C GLU A 232 -5.27 11.66 -10.75
N PHE A 233 -5.11 12.68 -11.59
CA PHE A 233 -5.11 12.54 -13.05
C PHE A 233 -3.66 12.60 -13.55
N SER A 234 -3.11 11.48 -14.02
CA SER A 234 -1.74 11.39 -14.54
C SER A 234 -1.57 11.96 -15.95
N ASP A 235 -2.69 12.17 -16.63
CA ASP A 235 -2.91 12.87 -17.90
C ASP A 235 -4.39 13.32 -17.84
N PRO A 236 -4.84 14.42 -18.47
CA PRO A 236 -6.27 14.72 -18.62
C PRO A 236 -7.12 13.57 -19.20
N LEU A 237 -6.52 12.47 -19.68
CA LEU A 237 -7.16 11.32 -20.32
C LEU A 237 -7.88 11.70 -21.62
N SER A 238 -7.67 12.93 -22.12
CA SER A 238 -8.35 13.46 -23.29
C SER A 238 -7.96 12.79 -24.59
N LEU A 239 -6.83 12.08 -24.59
CA LEU A 239 -6.28 11.36 -25.74
C LEU A 239 -6.12 9.87 -25.40
N ASP A 240 -6.39 8.99 -26.35
CA ASP A 240 -6.07 7.55 -26.23
C ASP A 240 -4.56 7.29 -26.38
N VAL A 241 -4.16 6.01 -26.33
CA VAL A 241 -2.74 5.63 -26.43
C VAL A 241 -2.16 5.87 -27.84
N GLU A 242 -3.03 6.14 -28.82
CA GLU A 242 -2.73 6.50 -30.20
C GLU A 242 -2.70 8.03 -30.44
N GLY A 243 -3.03 8.85 -29.44
CA GLY A 243 -3.01 10.32 -29.54
C GLY A 243 -4.26 10.93 -30.18
N LEU A 244 -5.34 10.16 -30.38
CA LEU A 244 -6.62 10.66 -30.86
C LEU A 244 -7.46 11.18 -29.68
N ARG A 245 -8.21 12.28 -29.90
CA ARG A 245 -9.20 12.74 -28.92
C ARG A 245 -10.22 11.64 -28.71
N ALA A 246 -10.35 11.15 -27.47
CA ALA A 246 -11.47 10.32 -27.08
C ALA A 246 -12.75 11.13 -27.33
N ALA A 247 -13.54 10.74 -28.33
CA ALA A 247 -14.58 11.58 -28.93
C ALA A 247 -15.75 11.97 -27.99
N GLU A 248 -15.73 11.56 -26.73
CA GLU A 248 -16.74 11.92 -25.72
C GLU A 248 -16.08 12.32 -24.38
N MET A 249 -15.29 13.39 -24.35
CA MET A 249 -14.72 13.93 -23.10
C MET A 249 -14.94 15.43 -22.96
N CYS A 250 -16.17 15.83 -22.61
CA CYS A 250 -16.42 17.13 -22.00
C CYS A 250 -16.56 16.96 -20.47
N LEU A 251 -15.68 17.68 -19.75
CA LEU A 251 -15.71 18.02 -18.32
C LEU A 251 -15.58 16.85 -17.33
N VAL A 252 -14.39 16.68 -16.73
CA VAL A 252 -14.00 15.57 -15.85
C VAL A 252 -14.92 15.33 -14.63
N ILE A 253 -15.64 16.35 -14.13
CA ILE A 253 -16.67 16.18 -13.08
C ILE A 253 -18.00 15.70 -13.68
N ASP A 254 -18.42 16.27 -14.80
CA ASP A 254 -19.65 15.87 -15.50
C ASP A 254 -19.49 14.52 -16.20
N LEU A 255 -18.29 14.16 -16.65
CA LEU A 255 -17.93 12.88 -17.25
C LEU A 255 -17.87 11.77 -16.21
N VAL A 256 -17.29 12.02 -15.03
CA VAL A 256 -17.35 11.04 -13.94
C VAL A 256 -18.81 10.84 -13.54
N ASN A 257 -19.61 11.91 -13.43
CA ASN A 257 -21.04 11.80 -13.16
C ASN A 257 -21.85 11.14 -14.28
N ASP A 258 -21.61 11.44 -15.55
CA ASP A 258 -22.38 10.88 -16.68
C ASP A 258 -21.91 9.47 -17.05
N CYS A 259 -20.62 9.17 -16.94
CA CYS A 259 -20.11 7.80 -17.02
C CYS A 259 -20.54 6.98 -15.81
N LEU A 260 -20.64 7.53 -14.59
CA LEU A 260 -21.25 6.85 -13.42
C LEU A 260 -22.74 6.64 -13.61
N LYS A 261 -23.48 7.64 -14.10
CA LYS A 261 -24.91 7.50 -14.46
C LYS A 261 -25.10 6.45 -15.54
N ARG A 262 -24.22 6.35 -16.54
CA ARG A 262 -24.20 5.25 -17.53
C ARG A 262 -23.83 3.91 -16.87
N LEU A 263 -22.83 3.87 -15.98
CA LEU A 263 -22.43 2.69 -15.19
C LEU A 263 -23.61 2.13 -14.38
N LEU A 264 -24.40 3.01 -13.77
CA LEU A 264 -25.59 2.73 -12.96
C LEU A 264 -26.83 2.38 -13.82
N ARG A 265 -26.98 2.97 -15.02
CA ARG A 265 -28.10 2.69 -15.94
C ARG A 265 -27.97 1.36 -16.68
N ASP A 266 -26.75 0.96 -17.02
CA ASP A 266 -26.47 -0.29 -17.75
C ASP A 266 -26.22 -1.49 -16.82
N SER A 267 -25.98 -1.26 -15.53
CA SER A 267 -25.89 -2.33 -14.51
C SER A 267 -27.26 -2.87 -14.08
N ARG A 268 -28.26 -2.90 -14.96
CA ARG A 268 -29.60 -3.50 -14.75
C ARG A 268 -29.54 -5.04 -14.59
N GLY A 269 -28.80 -5.50 -13.59
CA GLY A 269 -28.58 -6.91 -13.24
C GLY A 269 -28.43 -7.19 -11.74
N TYR A 270 -28.58 -6.19 -10.85
CA TYR A 270 -28.54 -6.40 -9.39
C TYR A 270 -29.73 -5.70 -8.71
N PRO A 271 -30.86 -6.40 -8.46
CA PRO A 271 -32.15 -5.79 -8.11
C PRO A 271 -32.30 -5.20 -6.70
N TRP A 272 -31.25 -5.09 -5.87
CA TRP A 272 -31.42 -4.77 -4.44
C TRP A 272 -30.83 -3.42 -4.00
N MET A 273 -30.46 -2.53 -4.92
CA MET A 273 -29.69 -1.32 -4.54
C MET A 273 -30.16 -0.03 -5.25
N ILE A 274 -31.46 0.30 -5.14
CA ILE A 274 -31.96 1.66 -5.32
C ILE A 274 -33.04 1.93 -4.27
N SER A 275 -32.69 2.63 -3.20
CA SER A 275 -33.64 3.45 -2.43
C SER A 275 -33.09 4.87 -2.47
N THR A 276 -33.54 5.63 -3.44
CA THR A 276 -33.30 7.08 -3.51
C THR A 276 -34.46 7.77 -2.81
N SER A 277 -34.14 8.59 -1.81
CA SER A 277 -34.95 9.73 -1.42
C SER A 277 -33.98 10.89 -1.26
N PHE A 278 -34.35 11.98 -1.92
CA PHE A 278 -33.56 13.15 -2.30
C PHE A 278 -32.77 13.82 -1.17
#